data_AF-A0A938G0P1-F1
#
_entry.id   AF-A0A938G0P1-F1
#
_cell.length_a   1.000
_cell.length_b   1.000
_cell.length_c   1.000
_cell.angle_alpha   90.00
_cell.angle_beta   90.00
_cell.angle_gamma   90.00
#
_symmetry.space_group_name_H-M   'P 1'
#
loop_
_entity.id
_entity.type
_entity.pdbx_description
1 polymer ?
#
loop_
_entity_poly.entity_id
_entity_poly.type
_entity_poly.pdbx_seq_one_letter_code
_entity_poly.pdbx_strand_id
1 'polypeptide(L)'
;MSALVAVVPVRAGVVPAGGPEAIAEAGGRAILIGSGAASATSDLGAARDVTVVEVNVSDPQIWGRVAAEVLTRLGSTDSVVVPASPDGRDLAPHLALALGVELLSGATEVTPIRVRVARRGGLAIAEHRPTGRFVATLQPGVRGVDSS
;
A
#
# COMPACT_ATOMS: atom_id res chain seq x y z
N MET A 1 11.59 -6.46 -14.67
CA MET A 1 10.15 -6.42 -14.37
C MET A 1 10.01 -5.63 -13.08
N SER A 2 9.33 -4.49 -13.07
CA SER A 2 9.09 -3.76 -11.81
C SER A 2 8.13 -4.60 -10.96
N ALA A 3 8.38 -4.73 -9.65
CA ALA A 3 7.52 -5.49 -8.75
C ALA A 3 6.62 -4.53 -7.95
N LEU A 4 5.79 -5.10 -7.07
CA LEU A 4 4.98 -4.35 -6.11
C LEU A 4 5.54 -4.51 -4.69
N VAL A 5 5.31 -3.50 -3.86
CA VAL A 5 5.52 -3.54 -2.42
C VAL A 5 4.33 -2.88 -1.72
N ALA A 6 3.81 -3.50 -0.67
CA ALA A 6 2.75 -2.91 0.14
C ALA A 6 3.33 -1.91 1.14
N VAL A 7 2.72 -0.75 1.32
CA VAL A 7 2.97 0.16 2.45
C VAL A 7 1.68 0.22 3.26
N VAL A 8 1.72 -0.32 4.47
CA VAL A 8 0.54 -0.51 5.33
C VAL A 8 0.69 0.37 6.57
N PRO A 9 -0.13 1.42 6.72
CA PRO A 9 -0.11 2.24 7.93
C PRO A 9 -0.69 1.44 9.11
N VAL A 10 0.03 1.40 10.23
CA VAL A 10 -0.39 0.76 11.48
C VAL A 10 -0.66 1.84 12.51
N ARG A 11 -1.80 1.74 13.19
CA ARG A 11 -2.18 2.66 14.26
C ARG A 11 -2.47 1.89 15.52
N ALA A 12 -1.77 2.24 16.61
CA ALA A 12 -1.93 1.59 17.91
C ALA A 12 -1.83 0.05 17.84
N GLY A 13 -0.91 -0.47 17.01
CA GLY A 13 -0.70 -1.91 16.82
C GLY A 13 -1.74 -2.61 15.96
N VAL A 14 -2.65 -1.86 15.32
CA VAL A 14 -3.73 -2.41 14.50
C VAL A 14 -3.44 -2.23 13.02
N VAL A 15 -3.45 -3.33 12.28
CA VAL A 15 -3.45 -3.35 10.81
C VAL A 15 -4.84 -2.94 10.31
N PRO A 16 -4.95 -1.98 9.37
CA PRO A 16 -6.23 -1.53 8.88
C PRO A 16 -6.86 -2.54 7.92
N ALA A 17 -8.18 -2.43 7.74
CA ALA A 17 -8.89 -3.16 6.70
C ALA A 17 -8.25 -2.96 5.31
N GLY A 18 -8.14 -4.04 4.53
CA GLY A 18 -7.44 -4.04 3.25
C GLY A 18 -5.92 -4.22 3.35
N GLY A 19 -5.35 -4.23 4.56
CA GLY A 19 -3.92 -4.43 4.79
C GLY A 19 -3.42 -5.78 4.27
N PRO A 20 -3.98 -6.92 4.72
CA PRO A 20 -3.62 -8.25 4.22
C PRO A 20 -3.78 -8.40 2.71
N GLU A 21 -4.82 -7.81 2.12
CA GLU A 21 -5.06 -7.83 0.68
C GLU A 21 -4.01 -7.01 -0.08
N ALA A 22 -3.61 -5.84 0.42
CA ALA A 22 -2.53 -5.06 -0.16
C ALA A 22 -1.19 -5.82 -0.11
N ILE A 23 -0.93 -6.53 1.00
CA ILE A 23 0.25 -7.40 1.16
C ILE A 23 0.21 -8.56 0.15
N ALA A 24 -0.96 -9.20 -0.02
CA ALA A 24 -1.15 -10.28 -0.99
C ALA A 24 -0.94 -9.79 -2.43
N GLU A 25 -1.49 -8.63 -2.80
CA GLU A 25 -1.33 -8.03 -4.13
C GLU A 25 0.15 -7.67 -4.40
N ALA A 26 0.91 -7.36 -3.35
CA ALA A 26 2.36 -7.16 -3.38
C ALA A 26 3.19 -8.45 -3.32
N GLY A 27 2.57 -9.63 -3.45
CA GLY A 27 3.27 -10.91 -3.43
C GLY A 27 3.90 -11.25 -2.07
N GLY A 28 3.40 -10.65 -0.99
CA GLY A 28 3.88 -10.83 0.38
C GLY A 28 4.97 -9.85 0.82
N ARG A 29 5.36 -8.88 -0.01
CA ARG A 29 6.35 -7.85 0.35
C ARG A 29 5.66 -6.63 0.94
N ALA A 30 6.07 -6.23 2.15
CA ALA A 30 5.39 -5.18 2.89
C ALA A 30 6.34 -4.28 3.70
N ILE A 31 5.96 -3.03 3.86
CA ILE A 31 6.45 -2.10 4.86
C ILE A 31 5.28 -1.78 5.79
N LEU A 32 5.38 -2.19 7.05
CA LEU A 32 4.46 -1.73 8.10
C LEU A 32 5.01 -0.45 8.70
N ILE A 33 4.20 0.60 8.76
CA ILE A 33 4.65 1.91 9.25
C ILE A 33 3.64 2.54 10.19
N GLY A 34 4.11 3.01 11.34
CA GLY A 34 3.27 3.75 12.30
C GLY A 34 3.45 3.25 13.72
N SER A 35 2.42 3.47 14.55
CA SER A 35 2.49 3.20 15.99
C SER A 35 2.07 1.76 16.31
N GLY A 36 2.89 1.05 17.08
CA GLY A 36 2.74 -0.38 17.38
C GLY A 36 3.00 -1.29 16.17
N ALA A 37 3.76 -0.83 15.17
CA ALA A 37 4.01 -1.62 13.96
C ALA A 37 4.72 -2.94 14.26
N ALA A 38 5.62 -2.96 15.25
CA ALA A 38 6.29 -4.19 15.69
C ALA A 38 5.33 -5.26 16.24
N SER A 39 4.32 -4.84 17.00
CA SER A 39 3.30 -5.74 17.55
C SER A 39 2.25 -6.19 16.53
N ALA A 40 2.13 -5.50 15.40
CA ALA A 40 1.09 -5.73 14.40
C ALA A 40 1.43 -6.86 13.39
N THR A 41 2.42 -7.70 13.69
CA THR A 41 2.97 -8.69 12.76
C THR A 41 2.32 -10.07 12.84
N SER A 42 1.49 -10.33 13.85
CA SER A 42 0.94 -11.66 14.12
C SER A 42 -0.18 -12.11 13.16
N ASP A 43 -0.74 -11.21 12.35
CA ASP A 43 -1.85 -11.50 11.43
C ASP A 43 -1.78 -10.65 10.15
N LEU A 44 -0.82 -10.99 9.28
CA LEU A 44 -0.57 -10.28 8.02
C LEU A 44 -0.96 -11.10 6.78
N GLY A 45 -1.57 -12.27 6.96
CA GLY A 45 -1.96 -13.15 5.86
C GLY A 45 -0.78 -13.57 4.99
N ALA A 46 -0.77 -13.12 3.72
CA ALA A 46 0.19 -13.52 2.69
C ALA A 46 1.62 -12.95 2.85
N ALA A 47 1.95 -12.33 3.98
CA ALA A 47 3.26 -11.72 4.23
C ALA A 47 4.41 -12.74 4.14
N ARG A 48 5.51 -12.31 3.50
CA ARG A 48 6.74 -13.10 3.29
C ARG A 48 8.01 -12.31 3.60
N ASP A 49 8.01 -11.02 3.30
CA ASP A 49 9.13 -10.11 3.49
C ASP A 49 8.60 -8.79 4.03
N VAL A 50 8.78 -8.56 5.33
CA VAL A 50 8.17 -7.45 6.06
C VAL A 50 9.25 -6.58 6.69
N THR A 51 9.31 -5.33 6.25
CA THR A 51 10.06 -4.28 6.95
C THR A 51 9.12 -3.56 7.90
N VAL A 52 9.53 -3.44 9.17
CA VAL A 52 8.74 -2.74 10.19
C VAL A 52 9.39 -1.40 10.53
N VAL A 53 8.59 -0.34 10.53
CA VAL A 53 9.03 1.03 10.76
C VAL A 53 8.16 1.66 11.85
N GLU A 54 8.68 1.68 13.07
CA GLU A 54 8.00 2.28 14.20
C GLU A 54 8.04 3.81 14.10
N VAL A 55 6.87 4.44 14.02
CA VAL A 55 6.72 5.90 13.98
C VAL A 55 5.69 6.32 15.01
N ASN A 56 6.18 6.84 16.14
CA ASN A 56 5.36 7.25 17.29
C ASN A 56 4.67 8.62 17.13
N VAL A 57 4.55 9.11 15.90
CA VAL A 57 3.82 10.34 15.57
C VAL A 57 2.61 9.96 14.74
N SER A 58 1.43 10.44 15.14
CA SER A 58 0.17 10.21 14.41
C SER A 58 -0.03 11.26 13.31
N ASP A 59 0.86 11.30 12.33
CA ASP A 59 0.82 12.23 11.20
C ASP A 59 1.01 11.47 9.87
N PRO A 60 -0.03 11.38 9.02
CA PRO A 60 0.05 10.71 7.72
C PRO A 60 1.10 11.29 6.78
N GLN A 61 1.42 12.58 6.89
CA GLN A 61 2.48 13.21 6.10
C GLN A 61 3.86 12.67 6.51
N ILE A 62 4.10 12.50 7.80
CA ILE A 62 5.35 11.92 8.31
C ILE A 62 5.45 10.46 7.87
N TRP A 63 4.37 9.68 8.00
CA TRP A 63 4.37 8.29 7.55
C TRP A 63 4.70 8.17 6.06
N GLY A 64 4.05 8.97 5.20
CA GLY A 64 4.31 8.94 3.75
C GLY A 64 5.77 9.26 3.42
N ARG A 65 6.35 10.28 4.06
CA ARG A 65 7.77 10.66 3.86
C ARG A 65 8.74 9.57 4.34
N VAL A 66 8.51 9.04 5.55
CA VAL A 66 9.37 7.99 6.12
C VAL A 66 9.29 6.70 5.29
N ALA A 67 8.11 6.32 4.81
CA ALA A 67 7.96 5.17 3.92
C ALA A 67 8.74 5.38 2.60
N ALA A 68 8.68 6.58 2.00
CA ALA A 68 9.47 6.91 0.82
C ALA A 68 10.98 6.81 1.06
N GLU A 69 11.44 7.29 2.21
CA GLU A 69 12.84 7.22 2.62
C GLU A 69 13.31 5.77 2.79
N VAL A 70 12.51 4.93 3.45
CA VAL A 70 12.80 3.49 3.62
C VAL A 70 12.90 2.80 2.27
N LEU A 71 11.94 3.03 1.37
CA LEU A 71 11.97 2.49 0.02
C LEU A 71 13.22 2.92 -0.75
N THR A 72 13.64 4.18 -0.58
CA THR A 72 14.84 4.74 -1.23
C THR A 72 16.11 4.10 -0.67
N ARG A 73 16.22 3.96 0.65
CA ARG A 73 17.37 3.33 1.32
C ARG A 73 17.51 1.85 0.96
N LEU A 74 16.39 1.16 0.74
CA LEU A 74 16.35 -0.21 0.24
C LEU A 74 16.66 -0.33 -1.27
N GLY A 75 16.86 0.80 -1.97
CA GLY A 75 17.07 0.82 -3.42
C GLY A 75 15.87 0.31 -4.22
N SER A 76 14.67 0.30 -3.63
CA SER A 76 13.48 -0.23 -4.28
C SER A 76 12.99 0.71 -5.38
N THR A 77 12.83 0.13 -6.58
CA THR A 77 12.19 0.77 -7.74
C THR A 77 10.75 0.27 -7.96
N ASP A 78 10.20 -0.43 -6.96
CA ASP A 78 8.90 -1.08 -7.02
C ASP A 78 7.77 -0.06 -6.92
N SER A 79 6.67 -0.36 -7.61
CA SER A 79 5.43 0.39 -7.43
C SER A 79 4.79 0.03 -6.10
N VAL A 80 4.10 0.99 -5.49
CA VAL A 80 3.60 0.86 -4.13
C VAL A 80 2.10 0.63 -4.13
N VAL A 81 1.65 -0.36 -3.37
CA VAL A 81 0.23 -0.58 -3.05
C VAL A 81 -0.02 -0.15 -1.61
N VAL A 82 -1.05 0.64 -1.39
CA VAL A 82 -1.48 1.11 -0.06
C VAL A 82 -2.92 0.66 0.16
N PRO A 83 -3.32 0.13 1.33
CA PRO A 83 -4.74 -0.15 1.57
C PRO A 83 -5.55 1.15 1.51
N ALA A 84 -6.73 1.15 0.89
CA ALA A 84 -7.60 2.33 0.82
C ALA A 84 -8.38 2.59 2.12
N SER A 85 -7.82 2.22 3.28
CA SER A 85 -8.30 2.57 4.61
C SER A 85 -8.23 4.09 4.85
N PRO A 86 -8.87 4.64 5.89
CA PRO A 86 -8.74 6.07 6.20
C PRO A 86 -7.28 6.53 6.26
N ASP A 87 -6.47 5.87 7.08
CA ASP A 87 -5.04 6.17 7.21
C ASP A 87 -4.25 5.96 5.91
N GLY A 88 -4.58 4.93 5.13
CA GLY A 88 -3.90 4.67 3.85
C GLY A 88 -4.24 5.69 2.78
N ARG A 89 -5.48 6.20 2.73
CA ARG A 89 -5.88 7.30 1.84
C ARG A 89 -5.21 8.61 2.20
N ASP A 90 -4.94 8.85 3.48
CA ASP A 90 -4.24 10.04 3.94
C ASP A 90 -2.73 9.91 3.69
N LEU A 91 -2.15 8.72 3.88
CA LEU A 91 -0.73 8.45 3.65
C LEU A 91 -0.33 8.50 2.17
N ALA A 92 -1.15 7.93 1.27
CA ALA A 92 -0.77 7.68 -0.11
C ALA A 92 -0.40 8.95 -0.93
N PRO A 93 -1.10 10.09 -0.82
CA PRO A 93 -0.70 11.33 -1.48
C PRO A 93 0.68 11.83 -1.04
N HIS A 94 0.99 11.73 0.25
CA HIS A 94 2.29 12.16 0.78
C HIS A 94 3.43 11.23 0.35
N LEU A 95 3.15 9.93 0.28
CA LEU A 95 4.08 8.94 -0.25
C LEU A 95 4.36 9.17 -1.75
N ALA A 96 3.32 9.35 -2.56
CA ALA A 96 3.44 9.59 -3.99
C ALA A 96 4.22 10.88 -4.28
N LEU A 97 3.92 11.96 -3.53
CA LEU A 97 4.64 13.22 -3.61
C LEU A 97 6.12 13.05 -3.24
N ALA A 98 6.42 12.35 -2.14
CA ALA A 98 7.80 12.14 -1.68
C ALA A 98 8.62 11.27 -2.64
N LEU A 99 7.98 10.32 -3.33
CA LEU A 99 8.61 9.49 -4.37
C LEU A 99 8.65 10.18 -5.74
N GLY A 100 7.92 11.28 -5.94
CA GLY A 100 7.81 11.97 -7.23
C GLY A 100 7.09 11.18 -8.31
N VAL A 101 6.07 10.40 -7.95
CA VAL A 101 5.35 9.49 -8.86
C VAL A 101 3.84 9.74 -8.90
N GLU A 102 3.16 9.19 -9.91
CA GLU A 102 1.71 9.25 -10.04
C GLU A 102 1.01 8.48 -8.90
N LEU A 103 -0.11 9.03 -8.42
CA LEU A 103 -1.04 8.36 -7.50
C LEU A 103 -2.30 7.90 -8.25
N LEU A 104 -2.61 6.60 -8.14
CA LEU A 104 -3.80 5.97 -8.67
C LEU A 104 -4.73 5.52 -7.54
N SER A 105 -5.69 6.38 -7.19
CA SER A 105 -6.58 6.14 -6.05
C SER A 105 -7.79 5.26 -6.38
N GLY A 106 -8.25 4.50 -5.39
CA GLY A 106 -9.45 3.67 -5.45
C GLY A 106 -9.35 2.48 -6.41
N ALA A 107 -8.16 1.89 -6.56
CA ALA A 107 -7.96 0.72 -7.39
C ALA A 107 -8.71 -0.50 -6.83
N THR A 108 -9.28 -1.32 -7.71
CA THR A 108 -9.86 -2.61 -7.39
C THR A 108 -8.94 -3.78 -7.71
N GLU A 109 -7.88 -3.51 -8.47
CA GLU A 109 -6.83 -4.46 -8.87
C GLU A 109 -5.56 -3.67 -9.17
N VAL A 110 -4.40 -4.16 -8.71
CA VAL A 110 -3.10 -3.55 -8.96
C VAL A 110 -2.09 -4.62 -9.35
N THR A 111 -1.55 -4.50 -10.55
CA THR A 111 -0.38 -5.26 -10.99
C THR A 111 0.74 -4.29 -11.35
N PRO A 112 1.99 -4.73 -11.51
CA PRO A 112 3.07 -3.82 -11.88
C PRO A 112 2.89 -3.06 -13.20
N ILE A 113 2.01 -3.54 -14.09
CA ILE A 113 1.79 -2.96 -15.43
C ILE A 113 0.36 -2.50 -15.69
N ARG A 114 -0.55 -2.70 -14.73
CA ARG A 114 -1.98 -2.44 -14.89
C ARG A 114 -2.62 -2.10 -13.56
N VAL A 115 -3.38 -1.02 -13.52
CA VAL A 115 -4.22 -0.63 -12.39
C VAL A 115 -5.66 -0.46 -12.88
N ARG A 116 -6.61 -1.11 -12.21
CA ARG A 116 -8.04 -0.94 -12.52
C ARG A 116 -8.69 -0.14 -11.42
N VAL A 117 -9.37 0.94 -11.78
CA VAL A 117 -10.05 1.84 -10.85
C VAL A 117 -11.55 1.79 -11.14
N ALA A 118 -12.34 1.49 -10.11
CA ALA A 118 -13.78 1.63 -10.19
C ALA A 118 -14.15 3.12 -10.27
N ARG A 119 -14.95 3.49 -11.26
CA ARG A 119 -15.48 4.85 -11.48
C ARG A 119 -17.00 4.83 -11.34
N ARG A 120 -17.59 5.99 -11.03
CA ARG A 120 -19.05 6.21 -10.94
C ARG A 120 -19.76 5.17 -10.04
N GLY A 121 -19.23 4.91 -8.85
CA GLY A 121 -19.84 3.94 -7.92
C GLY A 121 -19.80 2.48 -8.41
N GLY A 122 -18.82 2.11 -9.24
CA GLY A 122 -18.68 0.76 -9.79
C GLY A 122 -19.33 0.54 -11.15
N LEU A 123 -20.00 1.57 -11.70
CA LEU A 123 -20.70 1.49 -13.00
C LEU A 123 -19.76 1.62 -14.21
N ALA A 124 -18.48 1.95 -13.99
CA ALA A 124 -17.47 1.97 -15.03
C ALA A 124 -16.12 1.53 -14.45
N ILE A 125 -15.30 0.86 -15.26
CA ILE A 125 -13.93 0.49 -14.90
C ILE A 125 -12.98 1.29 -15.80
N ALA A 126 -12.11 2.09 -15.20
CA ALA A 126 -11.00 2.71 -15.89
C ALA A 126 -9.75 1.82 -15.73
N GLU A 127 -9.11 1.49 -16.84
CA GLU A 127 -7.81 0.80 -16.84
C GLU A 127 -6.71 1.82 -17.09
N HIS A 128 -5.70 1.81 -16.23
CA HIS A 128 -4.48 2.60 -16.35
C HIS A 128 -3.31 1.64 -16.60
N ARG A 129 -2.39 2.02 -17.49
CA ARG A 129 -1.15 1.28 -17.81
C ARG A 129 0.06 2.17 -17.51
N PRO A 130 0.51 2.21 -16.25
CA PRO A 130 1.66 3.03 -15.87
C PRO A 130 2.91 2.60 -16.64
N THR A 131 3.66 3.56 -17.15
CA THR A 131 4.94 3.31 -17.85
C THR A 131 6.14 3.35 -16.92
N GLY A 132 5.92 3.65 -15.64
CA GLY A 132 6.95 3.74 -14.61
C GLY A 132 6.37 3.47 -13.23
N ARG A 133 7.18 3.74 -12.20
CA ARG A 133 6.80 3.58 -10.80
C ARG A 133 5.56 4.43 -10.48
N PHE A 134 4.65 3.88 -9.69
CA PHE A 134 3.43 4.56 -9.22
C PHE A 134 3.12 4.20 -7.76
N VAL A 135 2.21 4.95 -7.15
CA VAL A 135 1.52 4.58 -5.91
C VAL A 135 0.06 4.33 -6.24
N ALA A 136 -0.54 3.26 -5.71
CA ALA A 136 -1.96 2.99 -5.86
C ALA A 136 -2.60 2.66 -4.51
N THR A 137 -3.80 3.17 -4.25
CA THR A 137 -4.59 2.71 -3.10
C THR A 137 -5.53 1.59 -3.52
N LEU A 138 -5.51 0.44 -2.86
CA LEU A 138 -6.33 -0.74 -3.15
C LEU A 138 -7.57 -0.80 -2.26
N GLN A 139 -8.75 -0.91 -2.86
CA GLN A 139 -10.01 -1.07 -2.13
C GLN A 139 -10.01 -2.41 -1.36
N PRO A 140 -10.51 -2.44 -0.12
CA PRO A 140 -10.70 -3.70 0.60
C PRO A 140 -11.85 -4.52 -0.01
N GLY A 141 -11.81 -5.85 0.15
CA GLY A 141 -12.93 -6.75 -0.17
C GLY A 141 -13.29 -6.93 -1.65
N VAL A 142 -12.49 -6.42 -2.58
CA VAL A 142 -12.72 -6.56 -4.04
C VAL A 142 -12.15 -7.84 -4.64
N ARG A 143 -11.26 -8.53 -3.93
CA ARG A 143 -10.85 -9.90 -4.22
C ARG A 143 -10.97 -10.73 -2.95
N GLY A 144 -11.81 -11.76 -2.98
CA GLY A 144 -11.80 -12.77 -1.94
C GLY A 144 -10.44 -13.45 -1.94
N VAL A 145 -9.77 -13.45 -0.79
CA VAL A 145 -8.70 -14.42 -0.58
C VAL A 145 -9.40 -15.76 -0.40
N ASP A 146 -9.27 -16.67 -1.38
CA ASP A 146 -9.68 -18.06 -1.17
C ASP A 146 -8.82 -18.59 -0.03
N SER A 147 -9.43 -18.75 1.14
CA SER A 147 -8.85 -19.45 2.28
C SER A 147 -8.68 -20.91 1.87
N SER A 148 -7.48 -21.28 1.43
CA SER A 148 -7.04 -22.67 1.24
C SER A 148 -6.13 -23.10 2.38
#